data_AF-A0A1G8EKQ4-F1
#
_entry.id   AF-A0A1G8EKQ4-F1
#
_cell.length_a   1.000
_cell.length_b   1.000
_cell.length_c   1.000
_cell.angle_alpha   90.00
_cell.angle_beta   90.00
_cell.angle_gamma   90.00
#
_symmetry.space_group_name_H-M   'P 1'
#
loop_
_entity.id
_entity.type
_entity.pdbx_description
1 polymer ?
#
loop_
_entity_poly.entity_id
_entity_poly.type
_entity_poly.pdbx_seq_one_letter_code
_entity_poly.pdbx_strand_id
1 'polypeptide(L)' 'MSENKAVKREDLIGATGSITRQIEVIDAKEYHMGGVKSVDVRVREEDTGEEYWTSLEDVDLDQ' A
#
# COMPACT_ATOMS: atom_id res chain seq x y z
N MET A 1 -15.86 -26.36 15.76
CA MET A 1 -16.11 -25.35 14.70
C MET A 1 -15.52 -24.06 15.20
N SER A 2 -14.40 -23.59 14.65
CA SER A 2 -13.80 -22.32 15.08
C SER A 2 -14.58 -21.17 14.46
N GLU A 3 -15.17 -20.29 15.27
CA GLU A 3 -15.67 -19.00 14.82
C GLU A 3 -14.54 -18.25 14.12
N ASN A 4 -14.74 -17.93 12.84
CA ASN A 4 -13.84 -17.05 12.13
C ASN A 4 -14.15 -15.62 12.61
N LYS A 5 -13.50 -15.20 13.70
CA LYS A 5 -13.67 -13.87 14.28
C LYS A 5 -13.24 -12.86 13.22
N ALA A 6 -14.18 -12.05 12.72
CA ALA A 6 -13.87 -11.03 11.73
C ALA A 6 -12.81 -10.08 12.30
N VAL A 7 -11.65 -10.03 11.66
CA VAL A 7 -10.53 -9.15 12.04
C VAL A 7 -10.95 -7.73 11.72
N LYS A 8 -10.97 -6.85 12.72
CA LYS A 8 -11.26 -5.44 12.50
C LYS A 8 -10.03 -4.73 11.97
N ARG A 9 -10.22 -3.57 11.33
CA ARG A 9 -9.12 -2.77 10.77
C ARG A 9 -8.11 -2.42 11.86
N GLU A 10 -8.58 -2.10 13.05
CA GLU A 10 -7.76 -1.68 14.19
C GLU A 10 -6.92 -2.83 14.76
N ASP A 11 -7.39 -4.08 14.60
CA ASP A 11 -6.70 -5.28 15.07
C ASP A 11 -5.45 -5.60 14.22
N LEU A 12 -5.31 -4.97 13.04
CA LEU A 12 -4.15 -5.13 12.16
C LEU A 12 -2.95 -4.28 12.60
N ILE A 13 -3.13 -3.34 13.53
CA ILE A 13 -2.05 -2.49 14.03
C ILE A 13 -1.03 -3.35 14.80
N GLY A 14 0.23 -3.37 14.35
CA GLY A 14 1.30 -4.18 14.93
C GLY A 14 1.30 -5.64 14.48
N ALA A 15 0.38 -6.05 13.61
CA ALA A 15 0.41 -7.36 12.99
C ALA A 15 1.52 -7.43 11.92
N THR A 16 2.23 -8.55 11.86
CA THR A 16 3.23 -8.81 10.81
C THR A 16 2.63 -9.69 9.71
N GLY A 17 2.97 -9.41 8.47
CA GLY A 17 2.59 -10.21 7.32
C GLY A 17 3.75 -10.43 6.36
N SER A 18 3.52 -11.21 5.31
CA SER A 18 4.46 -11.40 4.21
C SER A 18 3.79 -11.03 2.90
N ILE A 19 4.51 -10.34 2.03
CA ILE A 19 4.05 -10.06 0.68
C ILE A 19 4.20 -11.36 -0.12
N THR A 20 3.08 -11.93 -0.58
CA THR A 20 3.06 -13.19 -1.33
C THR A 20 2.83 -13.00 -2.83
N ARG A 21 2.72 -11.75 -3.29
CA ARG A 21 2.45 -11.38 -4.68
C ARG A 21 3.57 -10.50 -5.21
N GLN A 22 3.80 -10.59 -6.52
CA GLN A 22 4.73 -9.70 -7.19
C GLN A 22 3.99 -8.44 -7.66
N ILE A 23 4.52 -7.28 -7.26
CA ILE A 23 3.95 -5.98 -7.60
C ILE A 23 5.00 -5.18 -8.37
N GLU A 24 4.61 -4.71 -9.55
CA GLU A 24 5.45 -3.88 -10.43
C GLU A 24 4.94 -2.44 -10.41
N VAL A 25 5.85 -1.47 -10.28
CA VAL A 25 5.53 -0.05 -10.47
C VAL A 25 5.57 0.26 -11.97
N ILE A 26 4.44 0.68 -12.52
CA ILE A 26 4.28 0.92 -13.97
C ILE A 26 4.13 2.41 -14.33
N ASP A 27 3.84 3.28 -13.36
CA ASP A 27 3.78 4.74 -13.54
C ASP A 27 3.95 5.48 -12.19
N ALA A 28 4.33 6.76 -12.24
CA ALA A 28 4.45 7.60 -11.06
C ALA A 28 4.11 9.07 -11.38
N LYS A 29 3.41 9.73 -10.45
CA LYS A 29 3.05 11.15 -10.52
C LYS A 29 3.45 11.87 -9.26
N GLU A 30 4.29 12.89 -9.43
CA GLU A 30 4.63 13.81 -8.34
C GLU A 30 3.69 15.00 -8.33
N TYR A 31 3.26 15.43 -7.15
CA TYR A 31 2.52 16.67 -6.96
C TYR A 31 2.85 17.32 -5.62
N HIS A 32 2.52 18.60 -5.52
CA HIS A 32 2.74 19.40 -4.32
C HIS A 32 1.39 19.81 -3.75
N MET A 33 1.05 19.31 -2.57
CA MET A 33 -0.18 19.68 -1.87
C MET A 33 0.19 20.34 -0.54
N GLY A 34 -0.14 21.63 -0.38
CA GLY A 34 0.14 22.37 0.85
C GLY A 34 1.65 22.52 1.19
N GLY A 35 2.54 22.39 0.20
CA GLY A 35 3.99 22.45 0.41
C GLY A 35 4.64 21.10 0.75
N VAL A 36 3.85 20.03 0.84
CA VAL A 36 4.34 18.65 0.98
C VAL A 36 4.52 18.04 -0.40
N LYS A 37 5.68 17.39 -0.64
CA LYS A 37 5.91 16.62 -1.86
C LYS A 37 5.21 15.27 -1.68
N SER A 38 4.33 14.92 -2.60
CA SER A 38 3.60 13.65 -2.58
C SER A 38 3.83 12.91 -3.88
N VAL A 39 3.81 11.58 -3.80
CA VAL A 39 3.97 10.70 -4.95
C VAL A 39 2.82 9.71 -4.98
N ASP A 40 2.07 9.72 -6.07
CA ASP A 40 1.19 8.61 -6.41
C ASP A 40 1.94 7.65 -7.32
N VAL A 41 1.90 6.35 -7.01
CA VAL A 41 2.44 5.30 -7.85
C VAL A 41 1.31 4.44 -8.40
N ARG A 42 1.42 4.07 -9.68
CA ARG A 42 0.55 3.08 -10.29
C ARG A 42 1.27 1.74 -10.23
N VAL A 43 0.59 0.76 -9.67
CA VAL A 43 1.12 -0.60 -9.54
C VAL A 43 0.30 -1.58 -10.35
N ARG A 44 0.96 -2.66 -10.77
CA ARG A 44 0.38 -3.82 -11.40
C ARG A 44 0.69 -5.07 -10.60
N GLU A 45 -0.31 -5.87 -10.28
CA GLU A 45 -0.11 -7.21 -9.74
C GLU A 45 0.15 -8.19 -10.88
N GLU A 46 1.31 -8.85 -10.90
CA GLU A 46 1.68 -9.72 -12.02
C GLU A 46 0.74 -10.93 -12.16
N ASP A 47 0.29 -11.51 -11.05
CA ASP A 47 -0.53 -12.72 -11.03
C ASP A 47 -1.96 -12.49 -11.56
N THR A 48 -2.51 -11.29 -11.36
CA THR A 48 -3.89 -10.95 -11.73
C THR A 48 -3.98 -10.01 -12.92
N GLY A 49 -2.89 -9.27 -13.22
CA GLY A 49 -2.88 -8.18 -14.17
C GLY A 49 -3.66 -6.95 -13.71
N GLU A 50 -4.13 -6.91 -12.46
CA GLU A 50 -4.87 -5.77 -11.93
C GLU A 50 -3.96 -4.57 -11.74
N GLU A 51 -4.44 -3.39 -12.12
CA GLU A 51 -3.71 -2.13 -12.04
C GLU A 51 -4.47 -1.13 -11.17
N TYR A 52 -3.77 -0.51 -10.22
CA TYR A 52 -4.36 0.49 -9.33
C TYR A 52 -3.35 1.57 -8.95
N TRP A 53 -3.88 2.75 -8.61
CA TRP A 53 -3.11 3.86 -8.06
C TRP A 53 -3.10 3.77 -6.54
N THR A 54 -1.93 3.98 -5.93
CA THR A 54 -1.76 4.13 -4.49
C THR A 54 -0.89 5.34 -4.20
N SER A 55 -1.22 6.05 -3.12
CA SER A 55 -0.48 7.23 -2.68
C SER A 55 0.52 6.82 -1.61
N LEU A 56 1.74 7.34 -1.74
CA LEU A 56 2.73 7.32 -0.67
C LEU A 56 2.78 8.72 -0.09
N GLU A 57 2.26 8.88 1.12
CA GLU A 57 2.54 10.05 1.94
C GLU A 57 3.94 9.88 2.55
N ASP A 58 4.73 10.95 2.65
CA ASP A 58 6.09 10.92 3.18
C ASP A 58 6.12 10.14 4.51
N VAL A 59 6.60 8.90 4.46
CA VAL A 59 6.93 8.12 5.65
C VAL A 59 8.40 8.40 5.90
N ASP A 60 8.69 9.23 6.88
CA ASP A 60 10.06 9.49 7.35
C ASP A 60 10.57 8.18 7.98
N LEU A 61 11.33 7.39 7.20
CA LEU A 61 11.80 6.04 7.58
C LEU A 61 13.10 6.07 8.42
N ASP A 62 13.59 7.26 8.79
CA ASP A 62 14.85 7.47 9.51
C ASP A 62 14.67 7.78 11.02
N GLN A 63 13.63 7.23 11.69
CA GLN A 63 13.47 7.34 13.16
C GLN A 63 13.91 6.08 13.93
#